data_AF-A0A218WMQ5-F1
#
_entry.id   AF-A0A218WMQ5-F1
#
_cell.length_a   1.000
_cell.length_b   1.000
_cell.length_c   1.000
_cell.angle_alpha   90.00
_cell.angle_beta   90.00
_cell.angle_gamma   90.00
#
_symmetry.space_group_name_H-M   'P 1'
#
loop_
_entity.id
_entity.type
_entity.pdbx_description
1 polymer ?
#
loop_
_entity_poly.entity_id
_entity_poly.type
_entity_poly.pdbx_seq_one_letter_code
_entity_poly.pdbx_strand_id
1 'polypeptide(L)'
;MKAKYGSPLAPNQRTPASTSSIWKGLLWCRNTLQASTCFSIGNGSSTSAWHDPWIPGNPSFKPIPSIGIQVEPNTKVRDLMLFHPKRWNTPLLLNLFDQATVRNILKIHIPLEDYGDSIVWTPSSSGSHSVKSFYLLD
;
A
#
# COMPACT_ATOMS: atom_id res chain seq x y z
N MET A 1 71.86 -15.46 13.19
CA MET A 1 70.61 -16.08 12.68
C MET A 1 69.57 -14.98 12.52
N LYS A 2 69.09 -14.70 11.29
CA LYS A 2 68.07 -13.67 11.02
C LYS A 2 66.67 -14.29 11.12
N ALA A 3 65.77 -13.71 11.92
CA ALA A 3 64.34 -14.00 11.88
C ALA A 3 63.63 -12.91 11.07
N LYS A 4 63.04 -13.29 9.93
CA LYS A 4 62.13 -12.48 9.12
C LYS A 4 60.75 -12.55 9.78
N TYR A 5 60.27 -11.45 10.35
CA TYR A 5 58.86 -11.29 10.67
C TYR A 5 58.24 -10.32 9.65
N GLY A 6 57.20 -10.79 8.96
CA GLY A 6 56.51 -10.12 7.88
C GLY A 6 55.82 -8.83 8.31
N SER A 7 55.57 -7.98 7.32
CA SER A 7 54.99 -6.64 7.44
C SER A 7 53.65 -6.63 8.20
N PRO A 8 53.38 -5.59 9.02
CA PRO A 8 52.09 -5.46 9.69
C PRO A 8 50.98 -5.20 8.67
N LEU A 9 49.94 -6.04 8.70
CA LEU A 9 48.72 -5.89 7.90
C LEU A 9 48.05 -4.55 8.22
N ALA A 10 47.72 -3.78 7.18
CA ALA A 10 47.06 -2.49 7.29
C ALA A 10 45.68 -2.62 7.99
N PRO A 11 45.27 -1.64 8.81
CA PRO A 11 44.01 -1.71 9.52
C PRO A 11 42.83 -1.42 8.58
N ASN A 12 41.84 -2.31 8.66
CA ASN A 12 40.43 -1.99 8.50
C ASN A 12 39.95 -1.60 7.08
N GLN A 13 39.99 -2.55 6.15
CA GLN A 13 38.99 -2.58 5.08
C GLN A 13 37.65 -2.96 5.71
N ARG A 14 36.92 -1.96 6.24
CA ARG A 14 35.50 -2.13 6.58
C ARG A 14 34.79 -2.42 5.26
N THR A 15 34.50 -3.68 4.99
CA THR A 15 33.55 -4.02 3.94
C THR A 15 32.24 -3.30 4.24
N PRO A 16 31.60 -2.63 3.27
CA PRO A 16 30.31 -2.02 3.52
C PRO A 16 29.39 -3.12 4.06
N ALA A 17 28.77 -2.86 5.22
CA ALA A 17 27.98 -3.85 5.94
C ALA A 17 27.03 -4.55 4.98
N SER A 18 27.34 -5.82 4.66
CA SER A 18 26.45 -6.66 3.87
C SER A 18 25.15 -6.75 4.65
N THR A 19 24.11 -6.10 4.15
CA THR A 19 22.78 -6.09 4.77
C THR A 19 22.32 -7.53 4.91
N SER A 20 22.06 -7.96 6.15
CA SER A 20 21.66 -9.34 6.49
C SER A 20 20.54 -9.82 5.58
N SER A 21 20.63 -11.06 5.10
CA SER A 21 19.54 -11.70 4.34
C SER A 21 18.22 -11.72 5.11
N ILE A 22 18.27 -11.78 6.45
CA ILE A 22 17.09 -11.67 7.32
C ILE A 22 16.46 -10.29 7.21
N TRP A 23 17.26 -9.22 7.26
CA TRP A 23 16.77 -7.84 7.11
C TRP A 23 16.18 -7.59 5.73
N LYS A 24 16.81 -8.15 4.68
CA LYS A 24 16.27 -8.09 3.32
C LYS A 24 14.94 -8.82 3.20
N GLY A 25 14.83 -10.02 3.78
CA GLY A 25 13.59 -10.79 3.81
C GLY A 25 12.46 -10.09 4.56
N LEU A 26 12.75 -9.52 5.74
CA LEU A 26 11.75 -8.77 6.51
C LEU A 26 11.28 -7.51 5.78
N LEU A 27 12.21 -6.78 5.17
CA LEU A 27 11.89 -5.59 4.36
C LEU A 27 11.03 -5.96 3.15
N TRP A 28 11.36 -7.06 2.48
CA TRP A 28 10.56 -7.58 1.38
C TRP A 28 9.15 -7.96 1.83
N CYS A 29 9.02 -8.72 2.93
CA CYS A 29 7.72 -9.06 3.50
C CYS A 29 6.91 -7.79 3.78
N ARG A 30 7.47 -6.82 4.52
CA ARG A 30 6.82 -5.54 4.81
C ARG A 30 6.32 -4.83 3.55
N ASN A 31 7.16 -4.73 2.53
CA ASN A 31 6.80 -4.08 1.27
C ASN A 31 5.65 -4.82 0.56
N THR A 32 5.69 -6.16 0.56
CA THR A 32 4.62 -7.00 0.01
C THR A 32 3.31 -6.81 0.76
N LEU A 33 3.34 -6.79 2.11
CA LEU A 33 2.14 -6.55 2.91
C LEU A 33 1.55 -5.19 2.61
N GLN A 34 2.38 -4.16 2.55
CA GLN A 34 1.93 -2.80 2.25
C GLN A 34 1.31 -2.71 0.85
N ALA A 35 1.82 -3.46 -0.12
CA ALA A 35 1.25 -3.55 -1.47
C ALA A 35 -0.06 -4.36 -1.54
N SER A 36 -0.27 -5.30 -0.62
CA SER A 36 -1.46 -6.17 -0.55
C SER A 36 -2.52 -5.69 0.44
N THR A 37 -2.40 -4.46 0.94
CA THR A 37 -3.31 -3.90 1.95
C THR A 37 -4.29 -2.91 1.31
N CYS A 38 -5.57 -3.03 1.63
CA CYS A 38 -6.63 -2.12 1.20
C CYS A 38 -7.52 -1.74 2.39
N PHE A 39 -7.95 -0.48 2.48
CA PHE A 39 -8.91 -0.02 3.46
C PHE A 39 -10.32 -0.48 3.09
N SER A 40 -11.03 -1.02 4.07
CA SER A 40 -12.48 -1.23 4.04
C SER A 40 -13.15 0.00 4.62
N ILE A 41 -14.04 0.59 3.83
CA ILE A 41 -14.67 1.88 4.12
C ILE A 41 -15.92 1.68 4.97
N GLY A 42 -15.94 2.30 6.16
CA GLY A 42 -17.10 2.34 7.04
C GLY A 42 -17.81 3.69 6.95
N ASN A 43 -17.26 4.69 7.63
CA ASN A 43 -17.77 6.06 7.63
C ASN A 43 -16.90 7.04 6.85
N GLY A 44 -15.73 6.58 6.38
CA GLY A 44 -14.82 7.30 5.50
C GLY A 44 -14.09 8.47 6.16
N SER A 45 -14.20 8.63 7.48
CA SER A 45 -13.68 9.82 8.18
C SER A 45 -12.16 9.75 8.38
N SER A 46 -11.61 8.54 8.46
CA SER A 46 -10.19 8.33 8.74
C SER A 46 -9.38 8.16 7.46
N THR A 47 -9.97 7.59 6.41
CA THR A 47 -9.30 7.33 5.13
C THR A 47 -9.19 8.58 4.25
N SER A 48 -7.97 8.88 3.79
CA SER A 48 -7.71 9.87 2.74
C SER A 48 -8.27 9.38 1.41
N ALA A 49 -9.01 10.25 0.72
CA ALA A 49 -9.54 9.92 -0.60
C ALA A 49 -8.43 9.59 -1.60
N TRP A 50 -7.26 10.24 -1.49
CA TRP A 50 -6.22 10.22 -2.52
C TRP A 50 -5.01 9.36 -2.19
N HIS A 51 -4.61 9.34 -0.92
CA HIS A 51 -3.32 8.77 -0.53
C HIS A 51 -3.44 7.32 -0.06
N ASP A 52 -4.60 6.95 0.49
CA ASP A 52 -4.82 5.63 1.04
C ASP A 52 -5.32 4.64 -0.02
N PRO A 53 -4.89 3.38 0.02
CA PRO A 53 -5.38 2.32 -0.85
C PRO A 53 -6.77 1.87 -0.40
N TRP A 54 -7.86 2.34 -1.00
CA TRP A 54 -9.23 1.98 -0.57
C TRP A 54 -10.17 1.54 -1.70
N ILE A 55 -9.68 1.45 -2.94
CA ILE A 55 -10.49 1.14 -4.13
C ILE A 55 -10.08 -0.23 -4.71
N PRO A 56 -10.79 -1.31 -4.36
CA PRO A 56 -10.57 -2.62 -4.96
C PRO A 56 -10.66 -2.57 -6.49
N GLY A 57 -9.70 -3.19 -7.17
CA GLY A 57 -9.68 -3.28 -8.64
C GLY A 57 -8.97 -2.13 -9.35
N ASN A 58 -8.55 -1.09 -8.63
CA ASN A 58 -7.61 -0.09 -9.16
C ASN A 58 -6.16 -0.54 -8.99
N PRO A 59 -5.23 -0.06 -9.85
CA PRO A 59 -3.80 -0.20 -9.60
C PRO A 59 -3.42 0.35 -8.21
N SER A 60 -2.70 -0.45 -7.42
CA SER A 60 -2.32 -0.12 -6.04
C SER A 60 -3.49 0.23 -5.11
N PHE A 61 -4.73 -0.10 -5.50
CA PHE A 61 -5.97 0.23 -4.79
C PHE A 61 -6.20 1.74 -4.58
N LYS A 62 -5.55 2.61 -5.35
CA LYS A 62 -5.65 4.08 -5.22
C LYS A 62 -6.49 4.68 -6.35
N PRO A 63 -7.14 5.82 -6.12
CA PRO A 63 -7.86 6.51 -7.19
C PRO A 63 -6.93 7.05 -8.27
N ILE A 64 -7.47 7.22 -9.47
CA ILE A 64 -6.83 7.97 -10.54
C ILE A 64 -7.64 9.26 -10.75
N PRO A 65 -7.03 10.45 -10.62
CA PRO A 65 -7.74 11.71 -10.80
C PRO A 65 -8.14 11.91 -12.26
N SER A 66 -9.26 12.60 -12.48
CA SER A 66 -9.64 13.09 -13.80
C SER A 66 -8.65 14.16 -14.29
N ILE A 67 -8.58 14.31 -15.62
CA ILE A 67 -7.66 15.26 -16.26
C ILE A 67 -7.97 16.68 -15.79
N GLY A 68 -6.94 17.41 -15.33
CA GLY A 68 -7.05 18.80 -14.90
C GLY A 68 -7.50 19.01 -13.46
N ILE A 69 -7.74 17.94 -12.69
CA ILE A 69 -8.10 18.03 -11.27
C ILE A 69 -6.87 18.28 -10.42
N GLN A 70 -6.94 19.33 -9.58
CA GLN A 70 -6.00 19.56 -8.49
C GLN A 70 -6.44 18.73 -7.28
N VAL A 71 -5.59 17.79 -6.87
CA VAL A 71 -5.86 16.92 -5.73
C VAL A 71 -5.71 17.70 -4.44
N GLU A 72 -6.80 17.85 -3.70
CA GLU A 72 -6.76 18.42 -2.36
C GLU A 72 -6.34 17.34 -1.35
N PRO A 73 -5.20 17.49 -0.64
CA PRO A 73 -4.66 16.42 0.22
C PRO A 73 -5.57 16.04 1.41
N ASN A 74 -6.42 16.98 1.83
CA ASN A 74 -7.27 16.83 3.01
C ASN A 74 -8.60 16.15 2.73
N THR A 75 -8.95 15.92 1.45
CA THR A 75 -10.20 15.24 1.10
C THR A 75 -10.25 13.84 1.72
N LYS A 76 -11.29 13.57 2.48
CA LYS A 76 -11.59 12.27 3.07
C LYS A 76 -12.57 11.50 2.21
N VAL A 77 -12.60 10.19 2.36
CA VAL A 77 -13.58 9.34 1.67
C VAL A 77 -15.01 9.71 2.10
N ARG A 78 -15.19 10.19 3.33
CA ARG A 78 -16.43 10.76 3.85
C ARG A 78 -16.97 11.90 2.99
N ASP A 79 -16.11 12.76 2.45
CA ASP A 79 -16.53 13.92 1.64
C ASP A 79 -17.08 13.50 0.27
N LEU A 80 -16.81 12.25 -0.13
CA LEU A 80 -17.33 11.64 -1.35
C LEU A 80 -18.71 10.98 -1.15
N MET A 81 -19.26 11.02 0.06
CA MET A 81 -20.53 10.40 0.43
C MET A 81 -21.62 11.42 0.76
N LEU A 82 -22.86 11.00 0.57
CA LEU A 82 -24.05 11.63 1.12
C LEU A 82 -24.51 10.78 2.32
N PHE A 83 -25.05 11.42 3.36
CA PHE A 83 -25.43 10.73 4.62
C PHE A 83 -26.95 10.61 4.84
N HIS A 84 -27.79 11.13 3.93
CA HIS A 84 -29.26 11.12 4.07
C HIS A 84 -29.94 10.97 2.68
N PRO A 85 -30.04 9.75 2.12
CA PRO A 85 -29.56 8.47 2.64
C PRO A 85 -28.05 8.28 2.46
N LYS A 86 -27.46 7.32 3.19
CA LYS A 86 -26.04 6.99 3.10
C LYS A 86 -25.72 6.34 1.75
N ARG A 87 -24.97 7.05 0.89
CA ARG A 87 -24.61 6.59 -0.46
C ARG A 87 -23.44 7.37 -1.04
N TRP A 88 -22.84 6.87 -2.11
CA TRP A 88 -21.84 7.60 -2.88
C TRP A 88 -22.44 8.83 -3.57
N ASN A 89 -21.70 9.95 -3.58
CA ASN A 89 -22.04 11.15 -4.34
C ASN A 89 -21.55 10.99 -5.80
N THR A 90 -22.30 10.25 -6.62
CA THR A 90 -21.91 9.93 -8.00
C THR A 90 -21.52 11.14 -8.86
N PRO A 91 -22.27 12.27 -8.85
CA PRO A 91 -21.87 13.47 -9.59
C PRO A 91 -20.49 14.00 -9.18
N LEU A 92 -20.18 14.03 -7.88
CA LEU A 92 -18.87 14.45 -7.38
C LEU A 92 -17.77 13.49 -7.81
N LEU A 93 -18.03 12.18 -7.72
CA LEU A 93 -17.07 11.15 -8.13
C LEU A 93 -16.69 11.29 -9.62
N LEU A 94 -17.66 11.52 -10.50
CA LEU A 94 -17.43 11.71 -11.94
C LEU A 94 -16.59 12.96 -12.25
N ASN A 95 -16.66 13.99 -11.42
CA ASN A 95 -15.84 15.18 -11.58
C ASN A 95 -14.40 14.96 -11.11
N LEU A 96 -14.20 14.18 -10.04
CA LEU A 96 -12.90 14.02 -9.39
C LEU A 96 -12.05 12.90 -10.00
N PHE A 97 -12.67 11.79 -10.40
CA PHE A 97 -11.98 10.56 -10.77
C PHE A 97 -12.27 10.14 -12.19
N ASP A 98 -11.35 9.39 -12.78
CA ASP A 98 -11.56 8.79 -14.09
C ASP A 98 -12.71 7.75 -14.05
N GLN A 99 -13.27 7.46 -15.23
CA GLN A 99 -14.44 6.60 -15.33
C GLN A 99 -14.19 5.17 -14.81
N ALA A 100 -12.97 4.63 -14.92
CA ALA A 100 -12.67 3.30 -14.40
C ALA A 100 -12.65 3.30 -12.87
N THR A 101 -12.02 4.30 -12.25
CA THR A 101 -12.03 4.48 -10.79
C THR A 101 -13.45 4.63 -10.27
N VAL A 102 -14.28 5.48 -10.87
CA VAL A 102 -15.67 5.67 -10.43
C VAL A 102 -16.46 4.35 -10.45
N ARG A 103 -16.30 3.54 -11.51
CA ARG A 103 -16.96 2.22 -11.59
C ARG A 103 -16.53 1.28 -10.47
N ASN A 104 -15.27 1.35 -10.03
CA ASN A 104 -14.77 0.53 -8.93
C ASN A 104 -15.26 1.05 -7.57
N ILE A 105 -15.28 2.37 -7.36
CA ILE A 105 -15.85 2.98 -6.14
C ILE A 105 -17.31 2.58 -5.96
N LEU A 106 -18.11 2.64 -7.03
CA LEU A 106 -19.55 2.32 -6.96
C LEU A 106 -19.85 0.85 -6.63
N LYS A 107 -18.87 -0.07 -6.78
CA LYS A 107 -19.00 -1.47 -6.34
C LYS A 107 -18.75 -1.64 -4.84
N ILE A 108 -18.16 -0.64 -4.18
CA ILE A 108 -17.90 -0.68 -2.74
C ILE A 108 -19.21 -0.44 -2.01
N HIS A 109 -19.64 -1.45 -1.26
CA HIS A 109 -20.79 -1.35 -0.38
C HIS A 109 -20.48 -0.43 0.79
N ILE A 110 -21.36 0.54 1.07
CA ILE A 110 -21.26 1.39 2.26
C ILE A 110 -22.17 0.82 3.35
N PRO A 111 -21.63 0.38 4.50
CA PRO A 111 -22.44 -0.07 5.62
C PRO A 111 -23.40 1.02 6.09
N LEU A 112 -24.64 0.67 6.43
CA LEU A 112 -25.63 1.62 6.97
C LEU A 112 -25.22 2.12 8.36
N GLU A 113 -24.64 1.23 9.18
CA GLU A 113 -24.11 1.53 10.50
C GLU A 113 -22.87 2.41 10.44
N ASP A 114 -22.63 3.19 11.50
CA ASP A 114 -21.49 4.10 11.61
C ASP A 114 -20.28 3.38 12.21
N TYR A 115 -19.71 2.45 11.45
CA TYR A 115 -18.43 1.83 11.79
C TYR A 115 -17.26 2.67 11.29
N GLY A 116 -16.16 2.64 12.04
CA GLY A 116 -14.90 3.22 11.60
C GLY A 116 -14.30 2.46 10.41
N ASP A 117 -13.43 3.13 9.66
CA ASP A 117 -12.68 2.48 8.57
C ASP A 117 -11.70 1.47 9.14
N SER A 118 -11.44 0.39 8.39
CA SER A 118 -10.56 -0.69 8.83
C SER A 118 -9.61 -1.12 7.72
N ILE A 119 -8.54 -1.81 8.09
CA ILE A 119 -7.56 -2.33 7.13
C ILE A 119 -7.88 -3.79 6.83
N VAL A 120 -7.96 -4.12 5.54
CA VAL A 120 -8.19 -5.48 5.04
C VAL A 120 -7.03 -5.92 4.16
N TRP A 121 -6.75 -7.21 4.25
CA TRP A 121 -5.75 -7.87 3.43
C TRP A 121 -6.40 -8.35 2.13
N THR A 122 -5.98 -7.78 1.02
CA THR A 122 -6.35 -8.25 -0.32
C THR A 122 -5.28 -9.23 -0.80
N PRO A 123 -5.59 -10.50 -1.04
CA PRO A 123 -4.63 -11.43 -1.63
C PRO A 123 -4.09 -10.83 -2.93
N SER A 124 -2.77 -10.68 -3.03
CA SER A 124 -2.13 -10.28 -4.27
C SER A 124 -2.60 -11.18 -5.42
N SER A 125 -2.99 -10.58 -6.55
CA SER A 125 -3.36 -11.29 -7.79
C SER A 125 -2.24 -12.15 -8.37
N SER A 126 -1.01 -12.06 -7.84
CA SER A 126 0.12 -12.86 -8.29
C SER A 126 0.03 -14.35 -7.92
N GLY A 127 -0.85 -14.78 -7.00
CA GLY A 127 -1.06 -16.20 -6.67
C GLY A 127 0.19 -16.99 -6.25
N SER A 128 1.33 -16.33 -6.05
CA SER A 128 2.67 -16.94 -5.96
C SER A 128 3.41 -16.47 -4.71
N HIS A 129 2.70 -16.40 -3.59
CA HIS A 129 3.33 -16.14 -2.30
C HIS A 129 2.91 -17.20 -1.30
N SER A 130 3.22 -18.45 -1.65
CA SER A 130 3.34 -19.52 -0.66
C SER A 130 4.70 -19.35 0.02
N VAL A 131 4.71 -19.35 1.35
CA VAL A 131 5.92 -19.34 2.22
C VAL A 131 6.89 -20.52 1.89
N LYS A 132 6.49 -21.44 1.01
CA LYS A 132 7.28 -22.59 0.55
C LYS A 132 8.56 -22.25 -0.24
N SER A 133 8.72 -21.05 -0.82
CA SER A 133 9.96 -20.72 -1.54
C SER A 133 11.10 -20.25 -0.64
N PHE A 134 10.92 -20.20 0.69
CA PHE A 134 11.92 -19.71 1.63
C PHE A 134 13.01 -20.73 2.04
N TYR A 135 12.88 -22.00 1.65
CA TYR A 135 13.78 -23.07 2.13
C TYR A 135 14.58 -23.77 1.04
N LEU A 136 14.58 -23.30 -0.21
CA LEU A 136 15.23 -24.01 -1.32
C LEU A 136 16.21 -23.14 -2.11
N LEU A 137 17.12 -22.51 -1.37
CA LEU A 137 18.46 -22.21 -1.85
C LEU A 137 19.43 -22.75 -0.80
N ASP A 138 19.67 -24.05 -0.86
CA ASP A 138 20.85 -24.72 -0.31
C ASP A 138 21.69 -25.20 -1.50
#